data_AF-A0A1G1J469-F1
#
_entry.id   AF-A0A1G1J469-F1
#
_cell.length_a   1.000
_cell.length_b   1.000
_cell.length_c   1.000
_cell.angle_alpha   90.00
_cell.angle_beta   90.00
_cell.angle_gamma   90.00
#
_symmetry.space_group_name_H-M   'P 1'
#
loop_
_entity.id
_entity.type
_entity.pdbx_description
1 polymer ?
#
loop_
_entity_poly.entity_id
_entity_poly.type
_entity_poly.pdbx_seq_one_letter_code
_entity_poly.pdbx_strand_id
1 'polypeptide(L)'
;MVKASPDKIVYAGVGKKRDEIVDAIRYGVLFFNMESQEELEMINRCAKAEGKKVNAAIRINPDVAISTHDYITTGKAQTKFGIDFETAKNILRLSWKYRNVDIKGVHIHLGSQILSAVPFQKAIKKVLRFLDDNKIVVEYLNIGGGLGIVYSFEKAQTASRFAQKIIPLVRKSKLSLIIEPGRFISGNSGIMVTKVLYRKKAGGKRFIIVDSGMNDLIRPSLYEAYHTVVPILKSQGKPLKDRCDVVGPICESGDFLAKDRLLPQMNRGDLLAIMGAGAYGYAMSSNYNSRPRAAEVMVEGNRFFVVKKREVYKDLVRGELIRK
;
A
#
# COMPACT_ATOMS: atom_id res chain seq x y z
N MET A 1 -15.52 -7.78 12.80
CA MET A 1 -15.00 -6.40 12.67
C MET A 1 -13.61 -6.34 13.27
N VAL A 2 -12.68 -5.61 12.64
CA VAL A 2 -11.34 -5.34 13.20
C VAL A 2 -11.53 -4.40 14.39
N LYS A 3 -11.12 -4.81 15.60
CA LYS A 3 -11.28 -4.03 16.84
C LYS A 3 -10.10 -3.05 17.03
N ALA A 4 -9.89 -2.16 16.07
CA ALA A 4 -8.90 -1.10 16.21
C ALA A 4 -9.47 0.04 17.05
N SER A 5 -8.73 0.47 18.07
CA SER A 5 -9.13 1.60 18.92
C SER A 5 -9.15 2.90 18.10
N PRO A 6 -10.21 3.72 18.16
CA PRO A 6 -10.33 4.93 17.33
C PRO A 6 -9.17 5.92 17.48
N ASP A 7 -8.61 6.05 18.68
CA ASP A 7 -7.43 6.86 19.03
C ASP A 7 -6.11 6.32 18.42
N LYS A 8 -6.16 5.21 17.68
CA LYS A 8 -5.04 4.67 16.91
C LYS A 8 -5.30 4.67 15.40
N ILE A 9 -6.36 5.34 14.95
CA ILE A 9 -6.72 5.45 13.54
C ILE A 9 -6.42 6.86 13.04
N VAL A 10 -5.64 6.96 11.98
CA VAL A 10 -5.43 8.20 11.22
C VAL A 10 -6.13 8.05 9.87
N TYR A 11 -6.83 9.09 9.40
CA TYR A 11 -7.55 9.03 8.12
C TYR A 11 -6.85 9.87 7.06
N ALA A 12 -6.19 9.20 6.10
CA ALA A 12 -5.53 9.82 4.95
C ALA A 12 -6.34 9.67 3.65
N GLY A 13 -6.03 10.49 2.64
CA GLY A 13 -6.63 10.44 1.31
C GLY A 13 -6.93 11.83 0.76
N VAL A 14 -6.60 12.09 -0.51
CA VAL A 14 -6.79 13.42 -1.14
C VAL A 14 -8.26 13.78 -1.41
N GLY A 15 -9.16 12.80 -1.42
CA GLY A 15 -10.54 12.97 -1.86
C GLY A 15 -11.57 12.45 -0.86
N LYS A 16 -11.39 12.74 0.44
CA LYS A 16 -12.35 12.32 1.48
C LYS A 16 -13.71 12.97 1.21
N LYS A 17 -14.74 12.14 1.07
CA LYS A 17 -16.10 12.62 0.85
C LYS A 17 -16.72 13.11 2.16
N ARG A 18 -17.81 13.88 2.04
CA ARG A 18 -18.52 14.44 3.20
C ARG A 18 -19.05 13.35 4.14
N ASP A 19 -19.68 12.32 3.59
CA ASP A 19 -20.19 11.17 4.34
C ASP A 19 -19.05 10.42 5.05
N GLU A 20 -17.94 10.18 4.36
CA GLU A 20 -16.74 9.57 4.97
C GLU A 20 -16.15 10.41 6.12
N ILE A 21 -16.11 11.73 5.97
CA ILE A 21 -15.67 12.65 7.03
C ILE A 21 -16.62 12.54 8.23
N VAL A 22 -17.93 12.59 8.01
CA VAL A 22 -18.94 12.47 9.08
C VAL A 22 -18.80 11.14 9.82
N ASP A 23 -18.63 10.03 9.09
CA ASP A 23 -18.43 8.71 9.69
C ASP A 23 -17.15 8.66 10.54
N ALA A 24 -16.05 9.22 10.06
CA ALA A 24 -14.80 9.28 10.82
C ALA A 24 -14.90 10.17 12.08
N ILE A 25 -15.64 11.28 12.01
CA ILE A 25 -15.96 12.14 13.17
C ILE A 25 -16.81 11.39 14.19
N ARG A 26 -17.80 10.63 13.73
CA ARG A 26 -18.66 9.81 14.59
C ARG A 26 -17.88 8.69 15.26
N TYR A 27 -17.02 8.01 14.51
CA TYR A 27 -16.16 6.94 14.99
C TYR A 27 -15.08 7.44 15.97
N GLY A 28 -14.64 8.70 15.83
CA GLY A 28 -13.67 9.32 16.73
C GLY A 28 -12.22 8.97 16.40
N VAL A 29 -11.85 9.02 15.10
CA VAL A 29 -10.47 8.79 14.66
C VAL A 29 -9.50 9.78 15.32
N LEU A 30 -8.25 9.35 15.58
CA LEU A 30 -7.22 10.14 16.24
C LEU A 30 -7.03 11.51 15.57
N PHE A 31 -6.86 11.54 14.25
CA PHE A 31 -6.92 12.75 13.43
C PHE A 31 -7.07 12.46 11.93
N PHE A 32 -7.53 13.48 11.20
CA PHE A 32 -7.51 13.52 9.74
C PHE A 32 -6.14 13.98 9.22
N ASN A 33 -5.51 13.23 8.31
CA ASN A 33 -4.40 13.72 7.52
C ASN A 33 -4.97 14.54 6.35
N MET A 34 -5.06 15.86 6.50
CA MET A 34 -5.59 16.75 5.46
C MET A 34 -4.57 17.02 4.36
N GLU A 35 -5.03 17.13 3.13
CA GLU A 35 -4.21 17.28 1.93
C GLU A 35 -4.52 18.56 1.13
N SER A 36 -5.53 19.34 1.51
CA SER A 36 -5.83 20.65 0.92
C SER A 36 -6.55 21.58 1.91
N GLN A 37 -6.57 22.88 1.61
CA GLN A 37 -7.34 23.84 2.41
C GLN A 37 -8.85 23.59 2.33
N GLU A 38 -9.37 23.26 1.15
CA GLU A 38 -10.80 22.94 0.97
C GLU A 38 -11.24 21.74 1.80
N GLU A 39 -10.36 20.74 1.94
CA GLU A 39 -10.61 19.60 2.80
C GLU A 39 -10.67 20.01 4.28
N LEU A 40 -9.75 20.87 4.74
CA LEU A 40 -9.79 21.41 6.11
C LEU A 40 -11.09 22.18 6.39
N GLU A 41 -11.54 23.00 5.43
CA GLU A 41 -12.82 23.71 5.51
C GLU A 41 -14.01 22.74 5.59
N MET A 42 -14.00 21.67 4.78
CA MET A 42 -15.02 20.63 4.81
C MET A 42 -15.06 19.90 6.16
N ILE A 43 -13.90 19.50 6.68
CA ILE A 43 -13.78 18.86 8.00
C ILE A 43 -14.32 19.78 9.09
N ASN A 44 -13.94 21.07 9.08
CA ASN A 44 -14.43 22.04 10.05
C ASN A 44 -15.96 22.24 9.98
N ARG A 45 -16.55 22.27 8.78
CA ARG A 45 -18.01 22.34 8.61
C ARG A 45 -18.72 21.09 9.13
N CYS A 46 -18.20 19.90 8.81
CA CYS A 46 -18.77 18.64 9.27
C CYS A 46 -18.66 18.49 10.79
N ALA A 47 -17.50 18.84 11.37
CA ALA A 47 -17.29 18.82 12.81
C ALA A 47 -18.27 19.76 13.53
N LYS A 48 -18.48 20.97 13.00
CA LYS A 48 -19.51 21.89 13.50
C LYS A 48 -20.91 21.28 13.46
N ALA A 49 -21.28 20.67 12.33
CA ALA A 49 -22.61 20.08 12.15
C ALA A 49 -22.85 18.89 13.08
N GLU A 50 -21.80 18.12 13.39
CA GLU A 50 -21.84 17.00 14.34
C GLU A 50 -21.66 17.45 15.81
N GLY A 51 -21.50 18.76 16.07
CA GLY A 51 -21.29 19.29 17.42
C GLY A 51 -19.99 18.81 18.08
N LYS A 52 -18.97 18.45 17.29
CA LYS A 52 -17.69 17.92 17.78
C LYS A 52 -16.52 18.83 17.42
N LYS A 53 -15.46 18.77 18.23
CA LYS A 53 -14.13 19.24 17.84
C LYS A 53 -13.28 18.02 17.46
N VAL A 54 -12.58 18.09 16.34
CA VAL A 54 -11.77 16.98 15.82
C VAL A 54 -10.32 17.41 15.65
N ASN A 55 -9.41 16.43 15.62
CA ASN A 55 -8.00 16.70 15.38
C ASN A 55 -7.67 16.52 13.89
N ALA A 56 -6.71 17.29 13.40
CA ALA A 56 -6.14 17.16 12.06
C ALA A 56 -4.62 17.23 12.10
N ALA A 57 -3.99 16.63 11.09
CA ALA A 57 -2.59 16.81 10.75
C ALA A 57 -2.47 17.31 9.32
N ILE A 58 -1.52 18.20 9.05
CA ILE A 58 -1.28 18.72 7.70
C ILE A 58 -0.31 17.80 6.96
N ARG A 59 -0.73 17.23 5.83
CA ARG A 59 0.19 16.49 4.96
C ARG A 59 1.06 17.46 4.15
N ILE A 60 2.33 17.54 4.47
CA ILE A 60 3.30 18.43 3.81
C ILE A 60 4.15 17.62 2.82
N ASN A 61 4.48 18.22 1.69
CA ASN A 61 5.42 17.68 0.71
C ASN A 61 6.83 18.22 0.97
N PRO A 62 7.76 17.41 1.51
CA PRO A 62 9.10 17.88 1.85
C PRO A 62 10.03 17.99 0.63
N ASP A 63 9.53 17.72 -0.58
CA ASP A 63 10.27 17.70 -1.85
C ASP A 63 11.62 16.97 -1.72
N VAL A 64 11.55 15.68 -1.41
CA VAL A 64 12.73 14.82 -1.24
C VAL A 64 12.74 13.81 -2.38
N ALA A 65 13.80 13.84 -3.18
CA ALA A 65 14.02 12.85 -4.23
C ALA A 65 14.17 11.44 -3.65
N ILE A 66 13.48 10.49 -4.27
CA ILE A 66 13.51 9.07 -3.93
C ILE A 66 13.96 8.33 -5.18
N SER A 67 15.02 7.55 -5.05
CA SER A 67 15.46 6.63 -6.09
C SER A 67 14.60 5.37 -6.01
N THR A 68 13.49 5.33 -6.73
CA THR A 68 12.67 4.13 -6.95
C THR A 68 12.34 4.00 -8.44
N HIS A 69 11.79 2.86 -8.87
CA HIS A 69 11.39 2.61 -10.27
C HIS A 69 10.57 3.78 -10.86
N ASP A 70 10.69 4.02 -12.17
CA ASP A 70 10.14 5.19 -12.88
C ASP A 70 8.63 5.41 -12.67
N TYR A 71 7.86 4.35 -12.40
CA TYR A 71 6.41 4.44 -12.08
C TYR A 71 6.11 4.92 -10.65
N ILE A 72 7.10 4.96 -9.76
CA ILE A 72 7.00 5.41 -8.35
C ILE A 72 7.70 6.76 -8.16
N THR A 73 8.50 7.19 -9.14
CA THR A 73 9.19 8.49 -9.16
C THR A 73 8.24 9.61 -9.61
N THR A 74 7.10 9.76 -8.92
CA THR A 74 6.35 11.02 -8.94
C THR A 74 7.11 12.06 -8.11
N GLY A 75 8.19 12.58 -8.69
CA GLY A 75 9.17 13.43 -8.03
C GLY A 75 9.54 14.66 -8.85
N LYS A 76 8.55 15.47 -9.20
CA LYS A 76 8.69 16.92 -9.44
C LYS A 76 7.36 17.56 -9.08
N ALA A 77 7.29 18.35 -8.00
CA ALA A 77 6.31 19.41 -7.64
C ALA A 77 4.81 19.33 -8.09
N GLN A 78 4.33 18.24 -8.67
CA GLN A 78 3.07 18.07 -9.38
C GLN A 78 2.45 16.73 -9.00
N THR A 79 2.42 16.42 -7.69
CA THR A 79 1.61 15.31 -7.20
C THR A 79 0.32 15.87 -6.65
N LYS A 80 -0.78 15.14 -6.79
CA LYS A 80 -2.06 15.51 -6.18
C LYS A 80 -2.06 15.45 -4.65
N PHE A 81 -1.00 14.93 -4.04
CA PHE A 81 -0.95 14.63 -2.61
C PHE A 81 -0.25 15.73 -1.84
N GLY A 82 -0.74 16.01 -0.63
CA GLY A 82 -0.16 16.98 0.29
C GLY A 82 -0.09 18.43 -0.23
N ILE A 83 0.38 19.32 0.63
CA ILE A 83 0.58 20.74 0.32
C ILE A 83 2.04 21.15 0.49
N ASP A 84 2.45 22.23 -0.15
CA ASP A 84 3.78 22.82 0.03
C ASP A 84 3.92 23.53 1.39
N PHE A 85 5.15 23.88 1.75
CA PHE A 85 5.46 24.51 3.04
C PHE A 85 4.84 25.91 3.20
N GLU A 86 4.74 26.72 2.14
CA GLU A 86 4.16 28.06 2.24
C GLU A 86 2.65 27.98 2.45
N THR A 87 1.97 27.09 1.73
CA THR A 87 0.54 26.82 1.97
C THR A 87 0.31 26.29 3.39
N ALA A 88 1.12 25.34 3.87
CA ALA A 88 1.02 24.81 5.24
C ALA A 88 1.21 25.91 6.29
N LYS A 89 2.19 26.80 6.10
CA LYS A 89 2.45 27.94 6.97
C LYS A 89 1.26 28.91 7.02
N ASN A 90 0.64 29.19 5.88
CA ASN A 90 -0.54 30.05 5.80
C ASN A 90 -1.74 29.44 6.53
N ILE A 91 -1.99 28.13 6.35
CA ILE A 91 -3.05 27.42 7.07
C ILE A 91 -2.83 27.49 8.58
N LEU A 92 -1.61 27.21 9.06
CA LEU A 92 -1.30 27.22 10.48
C LEU A 92 -1.43 28.59 11.12
N ARG A 93 -1.00 29.65 10.42
CA ARG A 93 -1.20 31.05 10.86
C ARG A 93 -2.67 31.45 10.96
N LEU A 94 -3.51 30.88 10.10
CA LEU A 94 -4.95 31.13 10.07
C LEU A 94 -5.77 30.04 10.78
N SER A 95 -5.11 29.18 11.58
CA SER A 95 -5.74 28.03 12.24
C SER A 95 -6.93 28.43 13.14
N TRP A 96 -6.87 29.63 13.74
CA TRP A 96 -7.95 30.20 14.56
C TRP A 96 -9.30 30.35 13.82
N LYS A 97 -9.31 30.35 12.47
CA LYS A 97 -10.53 30.36 11.66
C LYS A 97 -11.29 29.02 11.74
N TYR A 98 -10.59 27.92 12.00
CA TYR A 98 -11.15 26.57 12.01
C TYR A 98 -11.52 26.14 13.45
N ARG A 99 -12.54 26.77 14.02
CA ARG A 99 -12.92 26.61 15.45
C ARG A 99 -13.24 25.16 15.87
N ASN A 100 -13.59 24.28 14.94
CA ASN A 100 -13.96 22.89 15.21
C ASN A 100 -12.85 21.89 14.85
N VAL A 101 -11.67 22.37 14.46
CA VAL A 101 -10.51 21.54 14.11
C VAL A 101 -9.31 21.98 14.93
N ASP A 102 -8.64 21.02 15.55
CA ASP A 102 -7.36 21.21 16.22
C ASP A 102 -6.23 20.64 15.36
N ILE A 103 -5.33 21.49 14.87
CA ILE A 103 -4.22 21.04 14.02
C ILE A 103 -3.08 20.57 14.93
N LYS A 104 -3.09 19.27 15.27
CA LYS A 104 -2.19 18.65 16.24
C LYS A 104 -0.94 18.03 15.63
N GLY A 105 -0.80 17.99 14.31
CA GLY A 105 0.30 17.28 13.69
C GLY A 105 0.69 17.72 12.30
N VAL A 106 1.84 17.21 11.88
CA VAL A 106 2.29 17.23 10.49
C VAL A 106 2.48 15.80 10.02
N HIS A 107 2.11 15.57 8.76
CA HIS A 107 2.20 14.28 8.10
C HIS A 107 3.09 14.39 6.86
N ILE A 108 3.96 13.41 6.65
CA ILE A 108 4.67 13.22 5.39
C ILE A 108 4.47 11.80 4.92
N HIS A 109 4.35 11.59 3.61
CA HIS A 109 4.38 10.27 3.01
C HIS A 109 5.20 10.36 1.73
N LEU A 110 6.38 9.73 1.75
CA LEU A 110 7.39 9.93 0.72
C LEU A 110 7.10 9.12 -0.54
N GLY A 111 6.46 7.95 -0.41
CA GLY A 111 6.20 7.04 -1.52
C GLY A 111 6.23 5.60 -1.04
N SER A 112 6.53 4.67 -1.94
CA SER A 112 6.53 3.23 -1.64
C SER A 112 7.85 2.58 -2.05
N GLN A 113 8.16 1.44 -1.43
CA GLN A 113 9.32 0.60 -1.77
C GLN A 113 10.67 1.29 -1.56
N ILE A 114 10.77 2.13 -0.52
CA ILE A 114 11.98 2.85 -0.15
C ILE A 114 12.89 1.93 0.68
N LEU A 115 14.03 1.58 0.11
CA LEU A 115 14.93 0.56 0.68
C LEU A 115 15.86 1.09 1.78
N SER A 116 16.01 2.42 1.92
CA SER A 116 16.92 3.05 2.89
C SER A 116 16.25 4.14 3.73
N ALA A 117 16.76 4.41 4.94
CA ALA A 117 16.24 5.45 5.83
C ALA A 117 16.59 6.88 5.37
N VAL A 118 17.53 7.03 4.44
CA VAL A 118 18.10 8.35 4.07
C VAL A 118 17.03 9.34 3.59
N PRO A 119 16.08 8.98 2.70
CA PRO A 119 15.01 9.90 2.31
C PRO A 119 14.14 10.35 3.50
N PHE A 120 13.80 9.43 4.41
CA PHE A 120 13.06 9.75 5.63
C PHE A 120 13.82 10.71 6.53
N GLN A 121 15.12 10.49 6.73
CA GLN A 121 15.94 11.41 7.53
C GLN A 121 16.00 12.81 6.92
N LYS A 122 16.12 12.93 5.59
CA LYS A 122 16.09 14.23 4.89
C LYS A 122 14.74 14.92 5.06
N ALA A 123 13.65 14.19 4.85
CA ALA A 123 12.30 14.73 4.97
C ALA A 123 11.98 15.18 6.40
N ILE A 124 12.26 14.35 7.40
CA ILE A 124 12.05 14.67 8.81
C ILE A 124 12.85 15.92 9.19
N LYS A 125 14.13 16.02 8.80
CA LYS A 125 14.94 17.21 9.09
C LYS A 125 14.36 18.48 8.47
N LYS A 126 13.84 18.42 7.24
CA LYS A 126 13.17 19.56 6.58
C LYS A 126 11.91 19.97 7.35
N VAL A 127 11.07 19.01 7.73
CA VAL A 127 9.83 19.28 8.49
C VAL A 127 10.13 19.85 9.86
N LEU A 128 11.08 19.27 10.61
CA LEU A 128 11.46 19.78 11.93
C LEU A 128 11.99 21.21 11.84
N ARG A 129 12.88 21.50 10.87
CA ARG A 129 13.35 22.86 10.62
C ARG A 129 12.20 23.82 10.32
N PHE A 130 11.25 23.41 9.46
CA PHE A 130 10.09 24.23 9.15
C PHE A 130 9.26 24.57 10.39
N LEU A 131 9.05 23.59 11.30
CA LEU A 131 8.34 23.82 12.55
C LEU A 131 9.10 24.83 13.44
N ASP A 132 10.42 24.64 13.60
CA ASP A 132 11.28 25.49 14.43
C ASP A 132 11.33 26.93 13.89
N ASP A 133 11.63 27.11 12.60
CA ASP A 133 11.79 28.43 11.95
C ASP A 133 10.51 29.28 12.02
N ASN A 134 9.34 28.63 12.06
CA ASN A 134 8.04 29.30 12.12
C ASN A 134 7.41 29.26 13.52
N LYS A 135 8.11 28.74 14.53
CA LYS A 135 7.62 28.59 15.92
C LYS A 135 6.27 27.86 16.01
N ILE A 136 6.08 26.86 15.16
CA ILE A 136 4.86 26.05 15.11
C ILE A 136 4.96 24.95 16.16
N VAL A 137 3.97 24.88 17.05
CA VAL A 137 3.85 23.82 18.05
C VAL A 137 2.81 22.81 17.59
N VAL A 138 3.22 21.54 17.51
CA VAL A 138 2.36 20.38 17.22
C VAL A 138 2.70 19.24 18.17
N GLU A 139 1.81 18.27 18.30
CA GLU A 139 1.97 17.10 19.18
C GLU A 139 2.50 15.88 18.41
N TYR A 140 2.18 15.77 17.12
CA TYR A 140 2.44 14.58 16.31
C TYR A 140 3.31 14.87 15.08
N LEU A 141 4.24 13.96 14.83
CA LEU A 141 4.91 13.81 13.54
C LEU A 141 4.56 12.44 12.97
N ASN A 142 3.71 12.42 11.95
CA ASN A 142 3.40 11.22 11.20
C ASN A 142 4.35 11.14 9.99
N ILE A 143 5.23 10.15 9.95
CA ILE A 143 6.21 9.99 8.86
C ILE A 143 5.72 9.06 7.74
N GLY A 144 4.45 8.66 7.81
CA GLY A 144 3.80 7.83 6.80
C GLY A 144 4.41 6.43 6.72
N GLY A 145 4.24 5.82 5.56
CA GLY A 145 4.70 4.46 5.27
C GLY A 145 5.87 4.44 4.29
N GLY A 146 5.89 3.42 3.45
CA GLY A 146 6.79 3.36 2.30
C GLY A 146 8.06 2.53 2.48
N LEU A 147 8.33 2.01 3.68
CA LEU A 147 9.43 1.06 3.90
C LEU A 147 9.30 -0.12 2.93
N GLY A 148 10.36 -0.35 2.15
CA GLY A 148 10.42 -1.42 1.17
C GLY A 148 10.73 -2.78 1.76
N ILE A 149 10.45 -3.80 0.96
CA ILE A 149 10.70 -5.23 1.24
C ILE A 149 11.55 -5.82 0.11
N VAL A 150 11.98 -7.07 0.25
CA VAL A 150 12.74 -7.77 -0.80
C VAL A 150 11.76 -8.57 -1.67
N TYR A 151 11.74 -8.31 -2.98
CA TYR A 151 10.98 -9.07 -3.98
C TYR A 151 11.87 -9.99 -4.82
N SER A 152 13.13 -9.59 -4.99
CA SER A 152 14.18 -10.20 -5.79
C SER A 152 15.52 -10.11 -5.04
N PHE A 153 16.47 -9.30 -5.53
CA PHE A 153 17.80 -9.12 -4.97
C PHE A 153 17.98 -7.77 -4.24
N GLU A 154 16.89 -7.06 -3.94
CA GLU A 154 16.97 -5.79 -3.22
C GLU A 154 17.60 -5.97 -1.84
N LYS A 155 18.41 -4.99 -1.42
CA LYS A 155 18.97 -4.91 -0.07
C LYS A 155 18.12 -3.97 0.78
N ALA A 156 16.95 -4.43 1.20
CA ALA A 156 16.05 -3.66 2.07
C ALA A 156 16.62 -3.55 3.50
N GLN A 157 16.49 -2.38 4.11
CA GLN A 157 16.79 -2.19 5.54
C GLN A 157 15.82 -2.96 6.45
N THR A 158 16.27 -3.32 7.65
CA THR A 158 15.41 -3.86 8.69
C THR A 158 14.70 -2.75 9.47
N ALA A 159 13.60 -3.08 10.14
CA ALA A 159 12.90 -2.15 11.04
C ALA A 159 13.83 -1.58 12.12
N SER A 160 14.69 -2.41 12.72
CA SER A 160 15.65 -1.98 13.74
C SER A 160 16.66 -0.98 13.18
N ARG A 161 17.20 -1.22 11.97
CA ARG A 161 18.13 -0.28 11.32
C ARG A 161 17.45 1.03 10.95
N PHE A 162 16.20 0.96 10.47
CA PHE A 162 15.38 2.15 10.23
C PHE A 162 15.19 2.95 11.53
N ALA A 163 14.71 2.30 12.59
CA ALA A 163 14.48 2.92 13.89
C ALA A 163 15.74 3.60 14.47
N GLN A 164 16.91 2.95 14.40
CA GLN A 164 18.19 3.52 14.84
C GLN A 164 18.53 4.84 14.14
N LYS A 165 18.11 5.02 12.88
CA LYS A 165 18.36 6.24 12.10
C LYS A 165 17.31 7.33 12.31
N ILE A 166 16.08 6.95 12.65
CA ILE A 166 14.93 7.88 12.78
C ILE A 166 14.73 8.37 14.21
N ILE A 167 14.77 7.48 15.20
CA ILE A 167 14.48 7.81 16.61
C ILE A 167 15.32 8.99 17.14
N PRO A 168 16.64 9.09 16.87
CA PRO A 168 17.43 10.21 17.37
C PRO A 168 17.00 11.58 16.83
N LEU A 169 16.40 11.64 15.63
CA LEU A 169 15.89 12.88 15.04
C LEU A 169 14.62 13.35 15.75
N VAL A 170 13.71 12.40 16.05
CA VAL A 170 12.39 12.71 16.62
C VAL A 170 12.45 12.88 18.14
N ARG A 171 13.33 12.16 18.85
CA ARG A 171 13.49 12.33 20.30
C ARG A 171 13.80 13.78 20.70
N LYS A 172 14.57 14.50 19.88
CA LYS A 172 14.93 15.90 20.14
C LYS A 172 13.72 16.84 20.04
N SER A 173 12.74 16.53 19.19
CA SER A 173 11.56 17.38 19.00
C SER A 173 10.45 17.11 20.03
N LYS A 174 10.56 16.02 20.83
CA LYS A 174 9.53 15.56 21.79
C LYS A 174 8.16 15.26 21.15
N LEU A 175 8.09 15.18 19.82
CA LEU A 175 6.86 14.85 19.09
C LEU A 175 6.54 13.37 19.22
N SER A 176 5.24 13.05 19.30
CA SER A 176 4.76 11.69 19.18
C SER A 176 4.92 11.22 17.73
N LEU A 177 5.69 10.14 17.53
CA LEU A 177 5.96 9.58 16.21
C LEU A 177 4.85 8.62 15.79
N ILE A 178 4.29 8.82 14.61
CA ILE A 178 3.38 7.87 13.95
C ILE A 178 4.05 7.35 12.67
N ILE A 179 3.86 6.06 12.39
CA ILE A 179 4.30 5.38 11.16
C ILE A 179 3.12 4.62 10.56
N GLU A 180 3.06 4.52 9.24
CA GLU A 180 1.96 3.88 8.49
C GLU A 180 2.47 2.72 7.60
N PRO A 181 3.17 1.70 8.14
CA PRO A 181 3.72 0.63 7.32
C PRO A 181 2.60 -0.32 6.82
N GLY A 182 2.34 -0.31 5.52
CA GLY A 182 1.52 -1.33 4.85
C GLY A 182 2.38 -2.49 4.35
N ARG A 183 3.06 -2.26 3.22
CA ARG A 183 3.91 -3.25 2.53
C ARG A 183 4.89 -3.98 3.45
N PHE A 184 5.53 -3.23 4.35
CA PHE A 184 6.55 -3.78 5.25
C PHE A 184 5.98 -4.83 6.22
N ILE A 185 4.70 -4.70 6.60
CA ILE A 185 4.02 -5.64 7.50
C ILE A 185 3.49 -6.85 6.74
N SER A 186 2.75 -6.63 5.64
CA SER A 186 2.01 -7.70 4.98
C SER A 186 2.64 -8.26 3.70
N GLY A 187 3.64 -7.60 3.12
CA GLY A 187 4.15 -7.94 1.79
C GLY A 187 4.71 -9.36 1.72
N ASN A 188 5.72 -9.66 2.54
CA ASN A 188 6.41 -10.95 2.55
C ASN A 188 5.71 -12.01 3.42
N SER A 189 4.62 -11.67 4.11
CA SER A 189 3.82 -12.65 4.87
C SER A 189 2.81 -13.40 3.99
N GLY A 190 2.58 -12.95 2.76
CA GLY A 190 1.66 -13.59 1.82
C GLY A 190 2.34 -14.09 0.54
N ILE A 191 1.85 -15.23 0.05
CA ILE A 191 2.17 -15.79 -1.26
C ILE A 191 0.86 -16.05 -2.02
N MET A 192 0.90 -16.02 -3.35
CA MET A 192 -0.20 -16.52 -4.16
C MET A 192 0.17 -17.91 -4.69
N VAL A 193 -0.66 -18.91 -4.42
CA VAL A 193 -0.47 -20.26 -4.94
C VAL A 193 -1.35 -20.45 -6.18
N THR A 194 -0.75 -20.94 -7.26
CA THR A 194 -1.44 -21.19 -8.53
C THR A 194 -1.05 -22.53 -9.12
N LYS A 195 -1.94 -23.13 -9.90
CA LYS A 195 -1.77 -24.44 -10.54
C LYS A 195 -1.48 -24.30 -12.02
N VAL A 196 -0.52 -25.08 -12.50
CA VAL A 196 -0.21 -25.18 -13.92
C VAL A 196 -1.34 -25.89 -14.66
N LEU A 197 -1.95 -25.20 -15.62
CA LEU A 197 -2.96 -25.76 -16.52
C LEU A 197 -2.30 -26.38 -17.73
N TYR A 198 -1.46 -25.61 -18.43
CA TYR A 198 -0.89 -26.00 -19.71
C TYR A 198 0.52 -25.47 -19.90
N ARG A 199 1.22 -26.06 -20.86
CA ARG A 199 2.50 -25.57 -21.38
C ARG A 199 2.33 -25.26 -22.85
N LYS A 200 2.85 -24.13 -23.29
CA LYS A 200 2.82 -23.73 -24.70
C LYS A 200 4.21 -23.29 -25.13
N LYS A 201 4.59 -23.65 -26.35
CA LYS A 201 5.74 -23.08 -27.06
C LYS A 201 5.20 -22.28 -28.24
N ALA A 202 5.57 -21.01 -28.35
CA ALA A 202 5.15 -20.16 -29.46
C ALA A 202 6.16 -19.03 -29.64
N GLY A 203 6.51 -18.70 -30.88
CA GLY A 203 7.41 -17.59 -31.21
C GLY A 203 8.77 -17.65 -30.50
N GLY A 204 9.35 -18.84 -30.34
CA GLY A 204 10.62 -19.05 -29.62
C GLY A 204 10.52 -18.93 -28.09
N LYS A 205 9.36 -18.56 -27.55
CA LYS A 205 9.11 -18.48 -26.10
C LYS A 205 8.36 -19.70 -25.57
N ARG A 206 8.57 -19.96 -24.28
CA ARG A 206 7.86 -20.99 -23.51
C ARG A 206 6.96 -20.32 -22.50
N PHE A 207 5.73 -20.80 -22.41
CA PHE A 207 4.71 -20.29 -21.50
C PHE A 207 4.25 -21.41 -20.59
N ILE A 208 4.20 -21.11 -19.30
CA ILE A 208 3.52 -21.89 -18.28
C ILE A 208 2.21 -21.17 -18.00
N ILE A 209 1.11 -21.73 -18.50
CA ILE A 209 -0.23 -21.16 -18.35
C ILE A 209 -0.81 -21.69 -17.04
N VAL A 210 -1.17 -20.81 -16.14
CA VAL A 210 -1.65 -21.16 -14.78
C VAL A 210 -3.10 -20.74 -14.56
N ASP A 211 -3.70 -21.17 -13.45
CA ASP A 211 -5.10 -20.90 -13.11
C ASP A 211 -5.34 -19.57 -12.38
N SER A 212 -4.29 -18.80 -12.12
CA SER A 212 -4.35 -17.43 -11.61
C SER A 212 -3.93 -16.43 -12.69
N GLY A 213 -4.45 -15.21 -12.63
CA GLY A 213 -4.09 -14.16 -13.58
C GLY A 213 -3.97 -12.78 -12.93
N MET A 214 -3.91 -11.75 -13.76
CA MET A 214 -3.83 -10.35 -13.32
C MET A 214 -5.05 -9.92 -12.50
N ASN A 215 -6.19 -10.62 -12.61
CA ASN A 215 -7.35 -10.39 -11.75
C ASN A 215 -7.09 -10.80 -10.28
N ASP A 216 -6.17 -11.75 -10.03
CA ASP A 216 -5.80 -12.20 -8.68
C ASP A 216 -4.59 -11.43 -8.14
N LEU A 217 -3.60 -11.15 -9.00
CA LEU A 217 -2.41 -10.38 -8.69
C LEU A 217 -2.04 -9.46 -9.87
N ILE A 218 -2.55 -8.23 -9.84
CA ILE A 218 -2.39 -7.27 -10.94
C ILE A 218 -0.99 -6.64 -11.02
N ARG A 219 -0.20 -6.71 -9.92
CA ARG A 219 1.04 -5.93 -9.78
C ARG A 219 2.06 -6.13 -10.91
N PRO A 220 2.34 -7.36 -11.40
CA PRO A 220 3.26 -7.55 -12.51
C PRO A 220 2.77 -6.87 -13.79
N SER A 221 1.47 -6.92 -14.08
CA SER A 221 0.88 -6.28 -15.25
C SER A 221 0.86 -4.74 -15.12
N LEU A 222 0.44 -4.23 -13.96
CA LEU A 222 0.23 -2.79 -13.73
C LEU A 222 1.53 -2.00 -13.51
N TYR A 223 2.51 -2.61 -12.85
CA TYR A 223 3.73 -1.92 -12.41
C TYR A 223 5.02 -2.56 -12.94
N GLU A 224 4.91 -3.57 -13.81
CA GLU A 224 6.03 -4.44 -14.18
C GLU A 224 6.75 -5.02 -12.94
N ALA A 225 6.01 -5.19 -11.85
CA ALA A 225 6.58 -5.54 -10.56
C ALA A 225 7.14 -6.97 -10.60
N TYR A 226 8.39 -7.11 -10.19
CA TYR A 226 9.01 -8.41 -10.00
C TYR A 226 8.39 -9.13 -8.80
N HIS A 227 8.02 -10.40 -8.99
CA HIS A 227 7.80 -11.36 -7.92
C HIS A 227 8.65 -12.61 -8.17
N THR A 228 9.24 -13.15 -7.11
CA THR A 228 9.93 -14.45 -7.18
C THR A 228 8.88 -15.55 -7.37
N VAL A 229 9.16 -16.49 -8.30
CA VAL A 229 8.31 -17.65 -8.57
C VAL A 229 9.00 -18.90 -8.06
N VAL A 230 8.36 -19.63 -7.16
CA VAL A 230 8.90 -20.84 -6.53
C VAL A 230 8.02 -22.04 -6.88
N PRO A 231 8.54 -23.05 -7.58
CA PRO A 231 7.86 -24.33 -7.75
C PRO A 231 7.65 -25.04 -6.42
N ILE A 232 6.42 -25.49 -6.15
CA ILE A 232 6.09 -26.31 -4.98
C ILE A 232 6.24 -27.78 -5.42
N LEU A 233 7.48 -28.26 -5.42
CA LEU A 233 7.81 -29.62 -5.87
C LEU A 233 7.70 -30.60 -4.71
N LYS A 234 7.18 -31.81 -5.01
CA LYS A 234 7.26 -32.96 -4.08
C LYS A 234 8.60 -33.72 -4.17
N SER A 235 9.41 -33.46 -5.20
CA SER A 235 10.64 -34.21 -5.51
C SER A 235 11.90 -33.37 -5.28
N GLN A 236 12.95 -34.00 -4.73
CA GLN A 236 14.23 -33.38 -4.34
C GLN A 236 15.30 -33.35 -5.46
N GLY A 237 14.96 -33.66 -6.72
CA GLY A 237 15.93 -33.56 -7.82
C GLY A 237 16.38 -32.12 -8.09
N LYS A 238 17.52 -31.96 -8.78
CA LYS A 238 17.91 -30.71 -9.47
C LYS A 238 17.46 -30.80 -10.95
N PRO A 239 16.16 -30.60 -11.25
CA PRO A 239 15.69 -30.61 -12.63
C PRO A 239 16.42 -29.55 -13.47
N LEU A 240 16.64 -29.86 -14.75
CA LEU A 240 17.05 -28.89 -15.75
C LEU A 240 16.05 -27.72 -15.75
N LYS A 241 16.59 -26.50 -15.78
CA LYS A 241 15.79 -25.26 -15.79
C LYS A 241 15.70 -24.72 -17.20
N ASP A 242 14.47 -24.45 -17.63
CA ASP A 242 14.18 -23.79 -18.90
C ASP A 242 13.68 -22.37 -18.63
N ARG A 243 14.01 -21.46 -19.54
CA ARG A 243 13.53 -20.08 -19.53
C ARG A 243 12.09 -20.02 -20.04
N CYS A 244 11.20 -19.39 -19.28
CA CYS A 244 9.77 -19.33 -19.59
C CYS A 244 9.08 -18.11 -18.95
N ASP A 245 7.91 -17.77 -19.49
CA ASP A 245 6.97 -16.81 -18.92
C ASP A 245 5.86 -17.57 -18.18
N VAL A 246 5.46 -17.08 -17.00
CA VAL A 246 4.31 -17.57 -16.24
C VAL A 246 3.15 -16.62 -16.50
N VAL A 247 2.11 -17.12 -17.16
CA VAL A 247 0.99 -16.33 -17.68
C VAL A 247 -0.34 -16.88 -17.19
N GLY A 248 -1.32 -16.00 -17.03
CA GLY A 248 -2.66 -16.39 -16.63
C GLY A 248 -3.57 -16.72 -17.83
N PRO A 249 -4.86 -16.99 -17.56
CA PRO A 249 -5.85 -17.34 -18.57
C PRO A 249 -6.73 -16.16 -19.02
N ILE A 250 -6.43 -14.92 -18.61
CA ILE A 250 -7.19 -13.72 -18.97
C ILE A 250 -6.94 -13.38 -20.44
N CYS A 251 -7.97 -12.90 -21.13
CA CYS A 251 -7.93 -12.50 -22.53
C CYS A 251 -7.24 -11.13 -22.74
N GLU A 252 -6.07 -10.92 -22.12
CA GLU A 252 -5.29 -9.70 -22.21
C GLU A 252 -3.80 -10.06 -22.41
N SER A 253 -3.13 -9.39 -23.35
CA SER A 253 -1.70 -9.65 -23.59
C SER A 253 -0.82 -9.28 -22.40
N GLY A 254 -1.32 -8.37 -21.57
CA GLY A 254 -0.75 -7.98 -20.28
C GLY A 254 -0.95 -8.99 -19.14
N ASP A 255 -1.62 -10.13 -19.34
CA ASP A 255 -1.83 -11.13 -18.29
C ASP A 255 -0.62 -12.04 -18.07
N PHE A 256 0.36 -11.51 -17.36
CA PHE A 256 1.51 -12.27 -16.89
C PHE A 256 1.69 -12.08 -15.39
N LEU A 257 2.17 -13.15 -14.74
CA LEU A 257 2.59 -13.13 -13.34
C LEU A 257 4.12 -13.00 -13.22
N ALA A 258 4.83 -13.51 -14.22
CA ALA A 258 6.29 -13.39 -14.29
C ALA A 258 6.78 -13.58 -15.73
N LYS A 259 7.73 -12.73 -16.14
CA LYS A 259 8.45 -12.90 -17.40
C LYS A 259 9.88 -13.37 -17.14
N ASP A 260 10.41 -14.10 -18.11
CA ASP A 260 11.81 -14.47 -18.20
C ASP A 260 12.34 -15.21 -16.95
N ARG A 261 11.64 -16.27 -16.55
CA ARG A 261 11.97 -17.06 -15.37
C ARG A 261 12.66 -18.36 -15.73
N LEU A 262 13.74 -18.67 -15.00
CA LEU A 262 14.39 -19.99 -15.03
C LEU A 262 13.66 -20.92 -14.07
N LEU A 263 12.75 -21.72 -14.61
CA LEU A 263 11.96 -22.69 -13.85
C LEU A 263 12.32 -24.11 -14.30
N PRO A 264 12.23 -25.09 -13.40
CA PRO A 264 12.34 -26.48 -13.81
C PRO A 264 11.20 -26.86 -14.76
N GLN A 265 11.32 -28.01 -15.41
CA GLN A 265 10.21 -28.55 -16.17
C GLN A 265 8.98 -28.73 -15.29
N MET A 266 7.95 -27.91 -15.53
CA MET A 266 6.66 -28.00 -14.85
C MET A 266 5.72 -28.93 -15.61
N ASN A 267 4.82 -29.62 -14.92
CA ASN A 267 3.76 -30.44 -15.47
C ASN A 267 2.38 -29.87 -15.14
N ARG A 268 1.35 -30.28 -15.90
CA ARG A 268 -0.03 -29.95 -15.58
C ARG A 268 -0.36 -30.48 -14.18
N GLY A 269 -0.96 -29.63 -13.36
CA GLY A 269 -1.30 -29.94 -11.97
C GLY A 269 -0.23 -29.55 -10.96
N ASP A 270 1.01 -29.28 -11.39
CA ASP A 270 2.03 -28.76 -10.48
C ASP A 270 1.65 -27.38 -9.94
N LEU A 271 2.17 -27.05 -8.77
CA LEU A 271 1.88 -25.79 -8.10
C LEU A 271 3.08 -24.84 -8.14
N LEU A 272 2.79 -23.56 -8.26
CA LEU A 272 3.74 -22.46 -8.16
C LEU A 272 3.30 -21.51 -7.05
N ALA A 273 4.27 -21.02 -6.28
CA ALA A 273 4.09 -19.92 -5.35
C ALA A 273 4.67 -18.63 -5.95
N ILE A 274 3.85 -17.59 -6.04
CA ILE A 274 4.28 -16.23 -6.35
C ILE A 274 4.51 -15.50 -5.03
N MET A 275 5.79 -15.25 -4.73
CA MET A 275 6.24 -14.73 -3.43
C MET A 275 5.94 -13.23 -3.28
N GLY A 276 5.77 -12.74 -2.04
CA GLY A 276 5.62 -11.30 -1.78
C GLY A 276 4.24 -10.73 -2.17
N ALA A 277 3.21 -11.57 -2.17
CA ALA A 277 1.86 -11.23 -2.64
C ALA A 277 0.91 -10.73 -1.52
N GLY A 278 1.37 -10.61 -0.27
CA GLY A 278 0.49 -10.22 0.85
C GLY A 278 0.19 -8.72 0.98
N ALA A 279 0.86 -7.86 0.20
CA ALA A 279 0.57 -6.43 0.11
C ALA A 279 0.22 -6.04 -1.32
N TYR A 280 -0.90 -5.34 -1.50
CA TYR A 280 -1.40 -4.92 -2.82
C TYR A 280 -1.58 -6.08 -3.81
N GLY A 281 -1.80 -7.29 -3.29
CA GLY A 281 -2.22 -8.47 -4.05
C GLY A 281 -3.74 -8.55 -4.04
N TYR A 282 -4.28 -9.33 -3.12
CA TYR A 282 -5.72 -9.54 -2.99
C TYR A 282 -6.53 -8.23 -2.87
N ALA A 283 -6.01 -7.21 -2.17
CA ALA A 283 -6.65 -5.90 -2.06
C ALA A 283 -6.90 -5.19 -3.40
N MET A 284 -6.17 -5.57 -4.46
CA MET A 284 -6.34 -5.08 -5.83
C MET A 284 -6.91 -6.16 -6.78
N SER A 285 -7.43 -7.26 -6.24
CA SER A 285 -8.07 -8.30 -7.04
C SER A 285 -9.40 -7.84 -7.62
N SER A 286 -9.75 -8.40 -8.78
CA SER A 286 -10.95 -8.05 -9.53
C SER A 286 -11.67 -9.30 -10.04
N ASN A 287 -12.88 -9.10 -10.57
CA ASN A 287 -13.65 -10.11 -11.26
C ASN A 287 -13.49 -10.04 -12.79
N TYR A 288 -12.36 -9.50 -13.28
CA TYR A 288 -12.11 -9.38 -14.72
C TYR A 288 -12.20 -10.76 -15.41
N ASN A 289 -12.84 -10.78 -16.58
CA ASN A 289 -13.28 -12.01 -17.29
C ASN A 289 -14.23 -12.90 -16.47
N SER A 290 -15.08 -12.31 -15.61
CA SER A 290 -16.07 -13.01 -14.80
C SER A 290 -15.48 -14.13 -13.95
N ARG A 291 -14.26 -13.90 -13.46
CA ARG A 291 -13.53 -14.86 -12.62
C ARG A 291 -13.84 -14.55 -11.15
N PRO A 292 -14.34 -15.53 -10.37
CA PRO A 292 -14.53 -15.33 -8.94
C PRO A 292 -13.18 -15.13 -8.24
N ARG A 293 -13.09 -14.14 -7.34
CA ARG A 293 -11.86 -13.88 -6.58
C ARG A 293 -11.47 -15.10 -5.75
N ALA A 294 -10.16 -15.34 -5.67
CA ALA A 294 -9.57 -16.45 -4.93
C ALA A 294 -9.97 -16.46 -3.43
N ALA A 295 -9.75 -17.61 -2.77
CA ALA A 295 -9.82 -17.67 -1.32
C ALA A 295 -8.56 -17.07 -0.70
N GLU A 296 -8.66 -16.52 0.51
CA GLU A 296 -7.51 -16.19 1.36
C GLU A 296 -7.43 -17.18 2.52
N VAL A 297 -6.23 -17.72 2.75
CA VAL A 297 -5.96 -18.72 3.79
C VAL A 297 -4.86 -18.19 4.70
N MET A 298 -5.08 -18.25 6.01
CA MET A 298 -4.10 -17.94 7.05
C MET A 298 -3.54 -19.25 7.61
N VAL A 299 -2.22 -19.36 7.70
CA VAL A 299 -1.52 -20.52 8.26
C VAL A 299 -0.93 -20.13 9.61
N GLU A 300 -1.19 -20.93 10.63
CA GLU A 300 -0.68 -20.77 12.00
C GLU A 300 -0.11 -22.11 12.48
N GLY A 301 1.22 -22.19 12.57
CA GLY A 301 1.91 -23.44 12.88
C GLY A 301 1.60 -24.54 11.85
N ASN A 302 0.97 -25.63 12.30
CA ASN A 302 0.53 -26.74 11.45
C ASN A 302 -0.97 -26.69 11.08
N ARG A 303 -1.67 -25.59 11.41
CA ARG A 303 -3.10 -25.40 11.10
C ARG A 303 -3.28 -24.31 10.06
N PHE A 304 -4.42 -24.35 9.38
CA PHE A 304 -4.83 -23.29 8.47
C PHE A 304 -6.31 -22.94 8.65
N PHE A 305 -6.65 -21.71 8.30
CA PHE A 305 -7.99 -21.17 8.36
C PHE A 305 -8.31 -20.43 7.06
N VAL A 306 -9.47 -20.71 6.47
CA VAL A 306 -9.97 -19.95 5.31
C VAL A 306 -10.56 -18.64 5.84
N VAL A 307 -9.74 -17.59 5.86
CA VAL A 307 -10.13 -16.25 6.35
C VAL A 307 -10.98 -15.49 5.35
N LYS A 308 -10.93 -15.88 4.07
CA LYS A 308 -11.86 -15.44 3.05
C LYS A 308 -12.21 -16.56 2.09
N LYS A 309 -13.51 -16.86 1.96
CA LYS A 309 -13.98 -17.89 1.02
C LYS A 309 -13.80 -17.40 -0.41
N ARG A 310 -13.51 -18.33 -1.32
CA ARG A 310 -13.54 -18.09 -2.77
C ARG A 310 -14.95 -17.66 -3.15
N GLU A 311 -15.04 -16.65 -4.02
CA GLU A 311 -16.33 -16.26 -4.59
C GLU A 311 -16.89 -17.38 -5.50
N VAL A 312 -18.20 -17.42 -5.65
CA VAL A 312 -18.88 -18.30 -6.61
C VAL A 312 -19.53 -17.48 -7.71
N TYR A 313 -19.98 -18.12 -8.79
CA TYR A 313 -20.63 -17.39 -9.89
C TYR A 313 -21.83 -16.55 -9.46
N LYS A 314 -22.58 -16.99 -8.43
CA LYS A 314 -23.69 -16.21 -7.87
C LYS A 314 -23.24 -14.89 -7.25
N ASP A 315 -22.01 -14.79 -6.73
CA ASP A 315 -21.49 -13.55 -6.17
C ASP A 315 -21.27 -12.49 -7.25
N LEU A 316 -20.93 -12.90 -8.48
CA LEU A 316 -20.67 -12.00 -9.62
C LEU A 316 -21.90 -11.18 -10.00
N VAL A 317 -23.07 -11.82 -9.96
CA VAL A 317 -24.35 -11.24 -10.41
C VAL A 317 -25.23 -10.80 -9.24
N ARG A 318 -24.73 -10.83 -8.00
CA ARG A 318 -25.54 -10.57 -6.78
C ARG A 318 -26.19 -9.18 -6.79
N GLY A 319 -25.55 -8.19 -7.42
CA GLY A 319 -26.06 -6.82 -7.53
C GLY A 319 -26.77 -6.51 -8.84
N GLU A 320 -26.94 -7.49 -9.73
CA GLU A 320 -27.57 -7.29 -11.04
C GLU A 320 -29.09 -7.49 -10.95
N LEU A 321 -29.84 -6.62 -11.62
CA LEU A 321 -31.28 -6.71 -11.75
C LEU A 321 -31.63 -6.87 -13.23
N ILE A 322 -32.31 -7.95 -13.57
CA ILE A 322 -32.89 -8.12 -14.91
C ILE A 322 -34.26 -7.46 -14.87
N ARG A 323 -34.44 -6.43 -15.70
CA ARG A 323 -35.77 -5.84 -15.92
C ARG A 323 -36.67 -6.92 -16.52
N LYS A 324 -37.76 -7.23 -15.82
CA LYS A 324 -38.83 -8.10 -16.34
C LYS A 324 -39.62 -7.38 -17.43
#